data_AF-G6Y2N7-F1
#
_entry.id   AF-G6Y2N7-F1
#
_cell.length_a   1.000
_cell.length_b   1.000
_cell.length_c   1.000
_cell.angle_alpha   90.00
_cell.angle_beta   90.00
_cell.angle_gamma   90.00
#
_symmetry.space_group_name_H-M   'P 1'
#
loop_
_entity.id
_entity.type
_entity.pdbx_description
1 polymer ?
#
loop_
_entity_poly.entity_id
_entity_poly.type
_entity_poly.pdbx_seq_one_letter_code
_entity_poly.pdbx_strand_id
1 'polypeptide(L)'
;MPLDHFVSQVHLKNFYSNGGCGPLVGIKKDDLKKFRPWSDNVCRRPDGSTNDFLVEPRAIEAFLKRVEPNYNTALEAIRRRDIDETAVYVIAGFVAYVMTCSPTAMRIGTPHIAATLQSAAEIIDAQGLFPAAPKELGNKSMTELLEMGAVRFNVNERYPQAIGITSIEARVDVLGNAGWDVMFADPAYGTFFTSDFPVGLGPSFDNRVVSKTVPLAPDIAVRIHPKIRERGMELDFSFPHFRARFRKLRPEETREVNRQLVRAAETMVFYNDDAEWLLPFVRKNRNHRVESLVDRIPAPGGGKMVVAKQGVMPYQRPSLP
;
A
#
# COMPACT_ATOMS: atom_id res chain seq x y z
N MET A 1 -21.61 4.77 -13.75
CA MET A 1 -20.41 4.04 -13.30
C MET A 1 -20.20 4.37 -11.83
N PRO A 2 -20.04 3.38 -10.94
CA PRO A 2 -19.70 3.61 -9.54
C PRO A 2 -18.38 4.38 -9.40
N LEU A 3 -18.33 5.32 -8.46
CA LEU A 3 -17.13 6.09 -8.12
C LEU A 3 -16.50 5.48 -6.88
N ASP A 4 -15.60 4.52 -7.11
CA ASP A 4 -15.00 3.74 -6.05
C ASP A 4 -13.84 4.52 -5.41
N HIS A 5 -13.74 4.43 -4.08
CA HIS A 5 -12.70 5.09 -3.31
C HIS A 5 -11.59 4.13 -2.94
N PHE A 6 -10.36 4.39 -3.39
CA PHE A 6 -9.24 3.49 -3.09
C PHE A 6 -8.60 3.70 -1.70
N VAL A 7 -8.95 4.81 -1.03
CA VAL A 7 -8.81 4.99 0.43
C VAL A 7 -10.21 5.25 0.96
N SER A 8 -10.65 4.48 1.96
CA SER A 8 -12.01 4.57 2.48
C SER A 8 -12.37 5.99 2.90
N GLN A 9 -13.57 6.44 2.52
CA GLN A 9 -14.07 7.75 2.96
C GLN A 9 -14.21 7.81 4.48
N VAL A 10 -14.59 6.69 5.12
CA VAL A 10 -14.75 6.62 6.58
C VAL A 10 -13.41 6.91 7.27
N HIS A 11 -12.32 6.35 6.74
CA HIS A 11 -10.97 6.68 7.21
C HIS A 11 -10.66 8.17 7.03
N LEU A 12 -10.84 8.73 5.84
CA LEU A 12 -10.49 10.14 5.58
C LEU A 12 -11.33 11.15 6.39
N LYS A 13 -12.60 10.84 6.68
CA LYS A 13 -13.46 11.68 7.54
C LYS A 13 -12.89 11.87 8.94
N ASN A 14 -12.13 10.90 9.46
CA ASN A 14 -11.46 11.03 10.76
C ASN A 14 -10.36 12.11 10.77
N PHE A 15 -9.92 12.60 9.60
CA PHE A 15 -8.89 13.63 9.46
C PHE A 15 -9.45 15.03 9.17
N TYR A 16 -10.77 15.20 9.16
CA TYR A 16 -11.39 16.50 8.95
C TYR A 16 -10.94 17.54 9.98
N SER A 17 -10.81 18.79 9.54
CA SER A 17 -10.42 19.90 10.41
C SER A 17 -11.53 20.27 11.39
N ASN A 18 -11.18 21.04 12.43
CA ASN A 18 -12.11 21.55 13.44
C ASN A 18 -12.96 20.45 14.11
N GLY A 19 -12.34 19.33 14.48
CA GLY A 19 -13.04 18.24 15.18
C GLY A 19 -14.08 17.52 14.33
N GLY A 20 -13.92 17.49 12.99
CA GLY A 20 -14.83 16.78 12.09
C GLY A 20 -15.75 17.67 11.25
N CYS A 21 -15.73 18.99 11.46
CA CYS A 21 -16.67 19.93 10.83
C CYS A 21 -16.11 20.66 9.61
N GLY A 22 -14.80 20.60 9.36
CA GLY A 22 -14.14 21.30 8.25
C GLY A 22 -13.48 20.37 7.24
N PRO A 23 -13.13 20.87 6.04
CA PRO A 23 -12.43 20.08 5.02
C PRO A 23 -11.03 19.66 5.49
N LEU A 24 -10.46 18.67 4.82
CA LEU A 24 -9.06 18.29 4.97
C LEU A 24 -8.15 19.43 4.50
N VAL A 25 -6.88 19.40 4.90
CA VAL A 25 -5.83 20.18 4.25
C VAL A 25 -5.00 19.25 3.37
N GLY A 26 -5.16 19.36 2.05
CA GLY A 26 -4.46 18.56 1.07
C GLY A 26 -3.27 19.30 0.48
N ILE A 27 -2.17 18.58 0.24
CA ILE A 27 -1.03 19.08 -0.54
C ILE A 27 -0.71 18.06 -1.62
N LYS A 28 -0.66 18.52 -2.87
CA LYS A 28 -0.15 17.73 -3.99
C LYS A 28 1.37 17.70 -3.94
N LYS A 29 1.94 16.51 -3.99
CA LYS A 29 3.39 16.32 -3.96
C LYS A 29 4.05 16.82 -5.25
N ASP A 30 3.37 16.91 -6.38
CA ASP A 30 3.97 17.26 -7.69
C ASP A 30 4.20 18.76 -7.93
N ASP A 31 3.37 19.61 -7.36
CA ASP A 31 3.46 21.07 -7.53
C ASP A 31 3.44 21.82 -6.17
N LEU A 32 3.29 21.09 -5.06
CA LEU A 32 3.10 21.63 -3.71
C LEU A 32 1.86 22.52 -3.56
N LYS A 33 0.90 22.42 -4.49
CA LYS A 33 -0.35 23.15 -4.41
C LYS A 33 -1.16 22.64 -3.23
N LYS A 34 -1.49 23.57 -2.32
CA LYS A 34 -2.39 23.34 -1.20
C LYS A 34 -3.85 23.46 -1.67
N PHE A 35 -4.72 22.61 -1.16
CA PHE A 35 -6.16 22.61 -1.44
C PHE A 35 -6.94 22.09 -0.22
N ARG A 36 -8.26 22.31 -0.19
CA ARG A 36 -9.10 21.95 0.96
C ARG A 36 -10.25 21.03 0.55
N PRO A 37 -10.00 19.72 0.41
CA PRO A 37 -11.02 18.78 -0.07
C PRO A 37 -11.89 18.23 1.06
N TRP A 38 -13.10 17.82 0.71
CA TRP A 38 -13.84 16.83 1.49
C TRP A 38 -13.38 15.41 1.10
N SER A 39 -13.58 14.42 1.98
CA SER A 39 -13.18 13.01 1.73
C SER A 39 -13.80 12.45 0.45
N ASP A 40 -14.98 12.93 0.12
CA ASP A 40 -15.73 12.54 -1.05
C ASP A 40 -15.01 13.09 -2.32
N ASN A 41 -14.39 14.26 -2.28
CA ASN A 41 -13.67 14.84 -3.43
C ASN A 41 -12.29 14.23 -3.70
N VAL A 42 -11.84 13.23 -2.95
CA VAL A 42 -10.50 12.63 -3.08
C VAL A 42 -10.56 11.12 -3.21
N CYS A 43 -9.51 10.57 -3.83
CA CYS A 43 -9.31 9.12 -4.01
C CYS A 43 -10.42 8.39 -4.79
N ARG A 44 -11.18 9.09 -5.65
CA ARG A 44 -12.22 8.51 -6.51
C ARG A 44 -11.67 7.99 -7.84
N ARG A 45 -12.13 6.82 -8.27
CA ARG A 45 -11.91 6.31 -9.63
C ARG A 45 -13.21 5.67 -10.16
N PRO A 46 -13.64 5.98 -11.40
CA PRO A 46 -14.71 5.22 -12.04
C PRO A 46 -14.34 3.75 -12.11
N ASP A 47 -15.22 2.88 -11.61
CA ASP A 47 -15.04 1.42 -11.63
C ASP A 47 -13.71 0.97 -11.00
N GLY A 48 -13.25 1.67 -9.95
CA GLY A 48 -12.02 1.36 -9.23
C GLY A 48 -12.00 -0.03 -8.58
N SER A 49 -13.17 -0.56 -8.22
CA SER A 49 -13.33 -1.91 -7.63
C SER A 49 -13.65 -2.98 -8.66
N THR A 50 -13.97 -2.62 -9.90
CA THR A 50 -14.28 -3.57 -10.98
C THR A 50 -12.99 -4.17 -11.55
N ASN A 51 -12.94 -5.50 -11.63
CA ASN A 51 -11.78 -6.24 -12.10
C ASN A 51 -12.15 -7.51 -12.86
N ASP A 52 -11.97 -7.49 -14.18
CA ASP A 52 -12.39 -8.58 -15.09
C ASP A 52 -11.52 -9.84 -15.00
N PHE A 53 -10.44 -9.82 -14.22
CA PHE A 53 -9.64 -11.03 -13.94
C PHE A 53 -10.21 -11.87 -12.80
N LEU A 54 -11.23 -11.37 -12.08
CA LEU A 54 -11.94 -12.11 -11.04
C LEU A 54 -13.15 -12.82 -11.62
N VAL A 55 -13.52 -13.96 -11.02
CA VAL A 55 -14.80 -14.63 -11.31
C VAL A 55 -15.96 -13.67 -11.03
N GLU A 56 -15.90 -12.99 -9.88
CA GLU A 56 -16.83 -11.91 -9.54
C GLU A 56 -16.13 -10.55 -9.61
N PRO A 57 -16.41 -9.72 -10.65
CA PRO A 57 -15.63 -8.50 -10.91
C PRO A 57 -15.62 -7.48 -9.76
N ARG A 58 -16.61 -7.53 -8.85
CA ARG A 58 -16.71 -6.65 -7.67
C ARG A 58 -16.62 -7.42 -6.35
N ALA A 59 -15.95 -8.58 -6.32
CA ALA A 59 -15.79 -9.41 -5.12
C ALA A 59 -15.30 -8.64 -3.89
N ILE A 60 -14.45 -7.62 -4.11
CA ILE A 60 -13.90 -6.81 -3.03
C ILE A 60 -14.96 -6.05 -2.22
N GLU A 61 -16.12 -5.74 -2.80
CA GLU A 61 -17.18 -5.04 -2.09
C GLU A 61 -17.83 -5.93 -1.02
N ALA A 62 -17.91 -7.24 -1.27
CA ALA A 62 -18.43 -8.18 -0.27
C ALA A 62 -17.54 -8.21 0.97
N PHE A 63 -16.22 -8.14 0.78
CA PHE A 63 -15.24 -8.01 1.85
C PHE A 63 -15.40 -6.68 2.62
N LEU A 64 -15.54 -5.56 1.90
CA LEU A 64 -15.64 -4.23 2.51
C LEU A 64 -16.88 -4.03 3.39
N LYS A 65 -17.98 -4.77 3.15
CA LYS A 65 -19.18 -4.75 4.01
C LYS A 65 -18.89 -5.08 5.47
N ARG A 66 -17.83 -5.85 5.76
CA ARG A 66 -17.41 -6.17 7.13
C ARG A 66 -16.44 -5.14 7.72
N VAL A 67 -15.79 -4.35 6.87
CA VAL A 67 -14.70 -3.45 7.27
C VAL A 67 -15.18 -2.01 7.42
N GLU A 68 -15.69 -1.38 6.37
CA GLU A 68 -15.95 0.07 6.37
C GLU A 68 -17.01 0.50 7.39
N PRO A 69 -18.16 -0.18 7.54
CA PRO A 69 -19.17 0.21 8.51
C PRO A 69 -18.68 0.11 9.96
N ASN A 70 -17.70 -0.77 10.23
CA ASN A 70 -17.19 -1.04 11.57
C ASN A 70 -15.89 -0.27 11.89
N TYR A 71 -15.35 0.51 10.94
CA TYR A 71 -14.05 1.17 11.09
C TYR A 71 -13.99 2.09 12.31
N ASN A 72 -14.97 2.97 12.51
CA ASN A 72 -14.97 3.90 13.64
C ASN A 72 -15.14 3.17 14.98
N THR A 73 -15.98 2.12 15.03
CA THR A 73 -16.13 1.28 16.23
C THR A 73 -14.82 0.61 16.61
N ALA A 74 -14.10 0.04 15.62
CA ALA A 74 -12.79 -0.56 15.83
C ALA A 74 -11.73 0.47 16.28
N LEU A 75 -11.77 1.69 15.71
CA LEU A 75 -10.90 2.78 16.11
C LEU A 75 -11.13 3.19 17.58
N GLU A 76 -12.38 3.31 18.01
CA GLU A 76 -12.72 3.60 19.41
C GLU A 76 -12.33 2.47 20.36
N ALA A 77 -12.47 1.21 19.95
CA ALA A 77 -11.97 0.05 20.67
C ALA A 77 -10.45 0.14 20.91
N ILE A 78 -9.68 0.51 19.88
CA ILE A 78 -8.23 0.74 20.02
C ILE A 78 -7.93 1.90 20.96
N ARG A 79 -8.63 3.04 20.83
CA ARG A 79 -8.45 4.20 21.72
C ARG A 79 -8.66 3.82 23.19
N ARG A 80 -9.70 3.02 23.47
CA ARG A 80 -10.03 2.53 24.83
C ARG A 80 -9.17 1.35 25.29
N ARG A 81 -8.31 0.82 24.41
CA ARG A 81 -7.49 -0.40 24.64
C ARG A 81 -8.32 -1.66 24.90
N ASP A 82 -9.54 -1.67 24.40
CA ASP A 82 -10.50 -2.77 24.50
C ASP A 82 -10.62 -3.42 23.12
N ILE A 83 -9.51 -3.99 22.65
CA ILE A 83 -9.40 -4.54 21.30
C ILE A 83 -9.89 -5.99 21.30
N ASP A 84 -10.99 -6.24 20.59
CA ASP A 84 -11.50 -7.57 20.32
C ASP A 84 -11.12 -8.06 18.91
N GLU A 85 -11.49 -9.30 18.59
CA GLU A 85 -11.24 -9.94 17.29
C GLU A 85 -11.85 -9.14 16.13
N THR A 86 -13.02 -8.54 16.35
CA THR A 86 -13.69 -7.69 15.35
C THR A 86 -12.86 -6.45 15.03
N ALA A 87 -12.36 -5.76 16.06
CA ALA A 87 -11.51 -4.60 15.88
C ALA A 87 -10.19 -4.96 15.16
N VAL A 88 -9.59 -6.11 15.49
CA VAL A 88 -8.41 -6.63 14.78
C VAL A 88 -8.72 -6.88 13.32
N TYR A 89 -9.80 -7.62 13.02
CA TYR A 89 -10.23 -7.93 11.66
C TYR A 89 -10.47 -6.66 10.84
N VAL A 90 -11.17 -5.68 11.39
CA VAL A 90 -11.52 -4.44 10.69
C VAL A 90 -10.28 -3.63 10.35
N ILE A 91 -9.35 -3.47 11.29
CA ILE A 91 -8.16 -2.64 11.07
C ILE A 91 -7.17 -3.36 10.17
N ALA A 92 -6.90 -4.65 10.39
CA ALA A 92 -6.12 -5.47 9.48
C ALA A 92 -6.74 -5.49 8.07
N GLY A 93 -8.07 -5.59 7.99
CA GLY A 93 -8.84 -5.58 6.74
C GLY A 93 -8.75 -4.27 5.97
N PHE A 94 -8.83 -3.14 6.67
CA PHE A 94 -8.59 -1.82 6.06
C PHE A 94 -7.17 -1.71 5.49
N VAL A 95 -6.15 -2.13 6.27
CA VAL A 95 -4.76 -2.10 5.82
C VAL A 95 -4.57 -3.03 4.61
N ALA A 96 -5.11 -4.25 4.65
CA ALA A 96 -5.06 -5.20 3.55
C ALA A 96 -5.72 -4.65 2.28
N TYR A 97 -6.87 -3.98 2.42
CA TYR A 97 -7.57 -3.33 1.31
C TYR A 97 -6.70 -2.27 0.64
N VAL A 98 -6.15 -1.32 1.41
CA VAL A 98 -5.29 -0.25 0.87
C VAL A 98 -4.04 -0.83 0.19
N MET A 99 -3.42 -1.83 0.81
CA MET A 99 -2.24 -2.52 0.27
C MET A 99 -2.52 -3.37 -0.96
N THR A 100 -3.79 -3.52 -1.36
CA THR A 100 -4.23 -4.37 -2.46
C THR A 100 -4.86 -3.55 -3.60
N CYS A 101 -5.74 -2.62 -3.25
CA CYS A 101 -6.65 -1.95 -4.18
C CYS A 101 -6.26 -0.51 -4.50
N SER A 102 -5.27 0.06 -3.81
CA SER A 102 -4.78 1.40 -4.13
C SER A 102 -4.05 1.43 -5.48
N PRO A 103 -4.07 2.55 -6.23
CA PRO A 103 -3.25 2.71 -7.43
C PRO A 103 -1.77 2.40 -7.17
N THR A 104 -1.24 2.79 -6.01
CA THR A 104 0.12 2.44 -5.59
C THR A 104 0.31 0.94 -5.46
N ALA A 105 -0.61 0.22 -4.80
CA ALA A 105 -0.54 -1.23 -4.67
C ALA A 105 -0.53 -1.95 -6.02
N MET A 106 -1.40 -1.52 -6.94
CA MET A 106 -1.47 -2.05 -8.29
C MET A 106 -0.16 -1.83 -9.05
N ARG A 107 0.36 -0.60 -9.02
CA ARG A 107 1.61 -0.20 -9.65
C ARG A 107 2.82 -0.98 -9.12
N ILE A 108 2.97 -1.11 -7.79
CA ILE A 108 4.11 -1.82 -7.20
C ILE A 108 3.99 -3.35 -7.33
N GLY A 109 2.81 -3.89 -7.63
CA GLY A 109 2.64 -5.31 -7.92
C GLY A 109 3.14 -5.73 -9.30
N THR A 110 3.12 -4.81 -10.27
CA THR A 110 3.47 -5.06 -11.68
C THR A 110 4.91 -5.53 -11.90
N PRO A 111 5.96 -4.89 -11.34
CA PRO A 111 7.36 -5.26 -11.63
C PRO A 111 7.71 -6.71 -11.34
N HIS A 112 7.19 -7.29 -10.25
CA HIS A 112 7.45 -8.69 -9.89
C HIS A 112 6.88 -9.67 -10.92
N ILE A 113 5.67 -9.39 -11.42
CA ILE A 113 5.01 -10.21 -12.43
C ILE A 113 5.76 -10.10 -13.75
N ALA A 114 6.13 -8.88 -14.17
CA ALA A 114 6.91 -8.65 -15.38
C ALA A 114 8.27 -9.39 -15.33
N ALA A 115 8.96 -9.35 -14.20
CA ALA A 115 10.22 -10.09 -14.02
C ALA A 115 10.02 -11.62 -14.08
N THR A 116 8.92 -12.12 -13.51
CA THR A 116 8.57 -13.55 -13.58
C THR A 116 8.28 -13.99 -15.01
N LEU A 117 7.52 -13.19 -15.77
CA LEU A 117 7.26 -13.42 -17.20
C LEU A 117 8.56 -13.40 -18.01
N GLN A 118 9.46 -12.44 -17.72
CA GLN A 118 10.75 -12.37 -18.37
C GLN A 118 11.61 -13.60 -18.10
N SER A 119 11.71 -14.03 -16.84
CA SER A 119 12.45 -15.25 -16.50
C SER A 119 11.84 -16.51 -17.11
N ALA A 120 10.52 -16.60 -17.22
CA ALA A 120 9.85 -17.71 -17.90
C ALA A 120 10.14 -17.69 -19.41
N ALA A 121 10.07 -16.52 -20.05
CA ALA A 121 10.38 -16.36 -21.47
C ALA A 121 11.84 -16.74 -21.77
N GLU A 122 12.80 -16.30 -20.96
CA GLU A 122 14.21 -16.68 -21.10
C GLU A 122 14.40 -18.21 -21.05
N ILE A 123 13.66 -18.92 -20.18
CA ILE A 123 13.70 -20.40 -20.10
C ILE A 123 13.10 -21.05 -21.35
N ILE A 124 11.93 -20.58 -21.81
CA ILE A 124 11.24 -21.10 -23.00
C ILE A 124 12.08 -20.88 -24.27
N ASP A 125 12.72 -19.72 -24.37
CA ASP A 125 13.62 -19.37 -25.47
C ASP A 125 14.87 -20.26 -25.50
N ALA A 126 15.48 -20.51 -24.34
CA ALA A 126 16.61 -21.43 -24.21
C ALA A 126 16.26 -22.88 -24.59
N GLN A 127 14.98 -23.26 -24.49
CA GLN A 127 14.47 -24.56 -24.92
C GLN A 127 14.10 -24.60 -26.41
N GLY A 128 14.22 -23.48 -27.14
CA GLY A 128 13.83 -23.37 -28.55
C GLY A 128 12.33 -23.50 -28.78
N LEU A 129 11.51 -23.22 -27.76
CA LEU A 129 10.06 -23.40 -27.82
C LEU A 129 9.32 -22.17 -28.36
N PHE A 130 10.00 -21.03 -28.51
CA PHE A 130 9.45 -19.91 -29.28
C PHE A 130 9.59 -20.15 -30.78
N PRO A 131 8.58 -19.78 -31.58
CA PRO A 131 8.76 -19.72 -33.03
C PRO A 131 9.83 -18.68 -33.37
N ALA A 132 10.48 -18.84 -34.53
CA ALA A 132 11.43 -17.86 -35.03
C ALA A 132 10.78 -16.47 -35.10
N ALA A 133 11.51 -15.45 -34.64
CA ALA A 133 11.04 -14.08 -34.71
C ALA A 133 10.82 -13.66 -36.18
N PRO A 134 9.83 -12.79 -36.46
CA PRO A 134 9.65 -12.20 -37.78
C PRO A 134 10.95 -11.57 -38.30
N LYS A 135 11.15 -11.59 -39.63
CA LYS A 135 12.38 -11.07 -40.27
C LYS A 135 12.59 -9.59 -39.96
N GLU A 136 11.51 -8.85 -39.77
CA GLU A 136 11.49 -7.43 -39.40
C GLU A 136 12.13 -7.18 -38.03
N LEU A 137 12.21 -8.20 -37.17
CA LEU A 137 12.90 -8.18 -35.87
C LEU A 137 14.32 -8.76 -35.94
N GLY A 138 14.85 -9.01 -37.15
CA GLY A 138 16.24 -9.39 -37.37
C GLY A 138 16.59 -10.84 -37.03
N ASN A 139 15.60 -11.75 -36.97
CA ASN A 139 15.76 -13.16 -36.57
C ASN A 139 16.39 -13.36 -35.17
N LYS A 140 16.23 -12.38 -34.29
CA LYS A 140 16.71 -12.43 -32.91
C LYS A 140 15.86 -13.39 -32.06
N SER A 141 16.46 -13.94 -31.01
CA SER A 141 15.74 -14.74 -30.02
C SER A 141 14.82 -13.86 -29.15
N MET A 142 13.84 -14.46 -28.46
CA MET A 142 12.98 -13.71 -27.55
C MET A 142 13.78 -13.02 -26.44
N THR A 143 14.80 -13.70 -25.90
CA THR A 143 15.72 -13.15 -24.89
C THR A 143 16.44 -11.90 -25.41
N GLU A 144 17.02 -11.97 -26.60
CA GLU A 144 17.72 -10.82 -27.20
C GLU A 144 16.77 -9.62 -27.42
N LEU A 145 15.53 -9.90 -27.85
CA LEU A 145 14.50 -8.88 -28.06
C LEU A 145 14.06 -8.21 -26.76
N LEU A 146 14.00 -8.97 -25.66
CA LEU A 146 13.70 -8.46 -24.32
C LEU A 146 14.85 -7.63 -23.75
N GLU A 147 16.10 -8.07 -23.92
CA GLU A 147 17.29 -7.37 -23.43
C GLU A 147 17.50 -6.01 -24.10
N MET A 148 17.27 -5.93 -25.42
CA MET A 148 17.33 -4.66 -26.15
C MET A 148 16.08 -3.79 -25.98
N GLY A 149 15.05 -4.30 -25.28
CA GLY A 149 13.80 -3.59 -25.03
C GLY A 149 12.91 -3.39 -26.27
N ALA A 150 13.15 -4.16 -27.34
CA ALA A 150 12.32 -4.20 -28.55
C ALA A 150 10.99 -4.91 -28.28
N VAL A 151 11.01 -5.91 -27.40
CA VAL A 151 9.82 -6.54 -26.83
C VAL A 151 9.75 -6.17 -25.35
N ARG A 152 8.54 -5.92 -24.85
CA ARG A 152 8.30 -5.57 -23.44
C ARG A 152 7.03 -6.24 -22.95
N PHE A 153 7.04 -6.72 -21.70
CA PHE A 153 5.83 -7.16 -21.03
C PHE A 153 5.04 -5.95 -20.57
N ASN A 154 3.82 -5.79 -21.10
CA ASN A 154 2.86 -4.84 -20.59
C ASN A 154 1.87 -5.56 -19.66
N VAL A 155 2.16 -5.58 -18.36
CA VAL A 155 1.29 -6.20 -17.37
C VAL A 155 0.17 -5.22 -17.02
N ASN A 156 -1.07 -5.63 -17.23
CA ASN A 156 -2.23 -4.87 -16.79
C ASN A 156 -2.25 -4.81 -15.25
N GLU A 157 -2.23 -3.60 -14.68
CA GLU A 157 -2.23 -3.35 -13.23
C GLU A 157 -3.46 -3.94 -12.49
N ARG A 158 -4.54 -4.27 -13.21
CA ARG A 158 -5.69 -5.01 -12.64
C ARG A 158 -5.35 -6.46 -12.30
N TYR A 159 -4.38 -7.07 -12.99
CA TYR A 159 -3.98 -8.44 -12.70
C TYR A 159 -3.32 -8.60 -11.30
N PRO A 160 -2.32 -7.80 -10.89
CA PRO A 160 -1.82 -7.84 -9.51
C PRO A 160 -2.89 -7.46 -8.47
N GLN A 161 -3.82 -6.56 -8.81
CA GLN A 161 -4.97 -6.26 -7.96
C GLN A 161 -5.82 -7.51 -7.72
N ALA A 162 -6.13 -8.27 -8.77
CA ALA A 162 -6.93 -9.49 -8.69
C ALA A 162 -6.25 -10.55 -7.80
N ILE A 163 -4.94 -10.77 -7.98
CA ILE A 163 -4.15 -11.65 -7.09
C ILE A 163 -4.25 -11.19 -5.63
N GLY A 164 -4.16 -9.89 -5.39
CA GLY A 164 -4.29 -9.32 -4.06
C GLY A 164 -5.70 -9.50 -3.47
N ILE A 165 -6.76 -9.32 -4.27
CA ILE A 165 -8.16 -9.50 -3.86
C ILE A 165 -8.42 -10.97 -3.50
N THR A 166 -7.97 -11.92 -4.33
CA THR A 166 -8.12 -13.36 -4.06
C THR A 166 -7.39 -13.80 -2.79
N SER A 167 -6.35 -13.08 -2.38
CA SER A 167 -5.56 -13.36 -1.17
C SER A 167 -5.87 -12.41 0.00
N ILE A 168 -6.92 -11.58 -0.09
CA ILE A 168 -7.13 -10.50 0.88
C ILE A 168 -7.36 -11.02 2.29
N GLU A 169 -8.12 -12.09 2.45
CA GLU A 169 -8.38 -12.73 3.73
C GLU A 169 -7.12 -13.33 4.36
N ALA A 170 -6.24 -13.93 3.54
CA ALA A 170 -4.93 -14.37 4.01
C ALA A 170 -4.05 -13.19 4.49
N ARG A 171 -4.18 -12.01 3.86
CA ARG A 171 -3.50 -10.80 4.35
C ARG A 171 -4.10 -10.30 5.66
N VAL A 172 -5.41 -10.37 5.84
CA VAL A 172 -6.06 -10.02 7.11
C VAL A 172 -5.56 -10.93 8.22
N ASP A 173 -5.51 -12.24 7.99
CA ASP A 173 -4.97 -13.21 8.94
C ASP A 173 -3.51 -12.87 9.33
N VAL A 174 -2.63 -12.65 8.34
CA VAL A 174 -1.22 -12.31 8.59
C VAL A 174 -1.06 -11.00 9.36
N LEU A 175 -1.84 -9.97 9.02
CA LEU A 175 -1.76 -8.67 9.67
C LEU A 175 -2.42 -8.69 11.06
N GLY A 176 -3.50 -9.44 11.24
CA GLY A 176 -4.20 -9.57 12.51
C GLY A 176 -3.45 -10.42 13.54
N ASN A 177 -2.78 -11.49 13.10
CA ASN A 177 -1.93 -12.34 13.94
C ASN A 177 -0.51 -11.77 14.19
N ALA A 178 -0.27 -10.53 13.78
CA ALA A 178 1.01 -9.85 13.94
C ALA A 178 1.10 -9.04 15.25
N GLY A 179 2.33 -8.63 15.60
CA GLY A 179 2.55 -7.67 16.68
C GLY A 179 2.23 -6.24 16.23
N TRP A 180 1.44 -5.50 17.00
CA TRP A 180 1.03 -4.14 16.72
C TRP A 180 1.65 -3.17 17.72
N ASP A 181 2.34 -2.14 17.24
CA ASP A 181 2.62 -0.94 18.04
C ASP A 181 1.51 0.07 17.78
N VAL A 182 0.62 0.27 18.77
CA VAL A 182 -0.41 1.31 18.76
C VAL A 182 0.19 2.59 19.30
N MET A 183 0.25 3.61 18.46
CA MET A 183 0.99 4.85 18.68
C MET A 183 0.02 6.02 18.79
N PHE A 184 0.10 6.76 19.90
CA PHE A 184 -0.67 7.98 20.12
C PHE A 184 0.22 9.21 19.94
N ALA A 185 -0.22 10.13 19.08
CA ALA A 185 0.37 11.45 18.96
C ALA A 185 -0.14 12.36 20.07
N ASP A 186 0.70 13.31 20.50
CA ASP A 186 0.27 14.40 21.37
C ASP A 186 -0.09 15.62 20.50
N PRO A 187 -1.35 16.06 20.48
CA PRO A 187 -1.77 17.19 19.66
C PRO A 187 -0.96 18.48 19.92
N ALA A 188 -0.38 18.64 21.11
CA ALA A 188 0.47 19.79 21.44
C ALA A 188 1.75 19.85 20.58
N TYR A 189 2.18 18.72 20.01
CA TYR A 189 3.40 18.59 19.20
C TYR A 189 3.13 18.22 17.74
N GLY A 190 1.86 18.06 17.37
CA GLY A 190 1.41 17.64 16.04
C GLY A 190 0.80 16.23 16.01
N THR A 191 0.05 15.97 14.95
CA THR A 191 -0.74 14.77 14.69
C THR A 191 -0.17 13.99 13.52
N PHE A 192 -0.78 12.86 13.17
CA PHE A 192 -0.39 12.06 12.01
C PHE A 192 -0.97 12.58 10.70
N PHE A 193 -0.19 12.50 9.62
CA PHE A 193 -0.69 12.66 8.26
C PHE A 193 -1.49 11.43 7.80
N THR A 194 -2.28 11.60 6.76
CA THR A 194 -2.73 10.50 5.88
C THR A 194 -2.46 10.85 4.41
N SER A 195 -2.82 10.00 3.45
CA SER A 195 -2.51 10.19 2.03
C SER A 195 -3.40 9.36 1.12
N ASP A 196 -3.13 9.44 -0.19
CA ASP A 196 -3.66 8.54 -1.22
C ASP A 196 -3.06 7.12 -1.16
N PHE A 197 -2.02 6.91 -0.36
CA PHE A 197 -1.50 5.59 0.02
C PHE A 197 -0.97 5.63 1.45
N PRO A 198 -1.84 5.47 2.47
CA PRO A 198 -1.51 5.71 3.87
C PRO A 198 -0.74 4.56 4.53
N VAL A 199 0.23 3.96 3.83
CA VAL A 199 1.00 2.81 4.33
C VAL A 199 2.50 3.13 4.30
N GLY A 200 3.01 3.61 5.43
CA GLY A 200 4.45 3.78 5.67
C GLY A 200 5.15 2.43 5.82
N LEU A 201 6.35 2.31 5.24
CA LEU A 201 7.20 1.12 5.36
C LEU A 201 8.36 1.40 6.32
N GLY A 202 8.68 0.43 7.18
CA GLY A 202 9.80 0.53 8.10
C GLY A 202 10.38 -0.83 8.49
N PRO A 203 11.38 -0.85 9.38
CA PRO A 203 11.93 -2.07 9.94
C PRO A 203 10.85 -2.89 10.66
N SER A 204 10.94 -4.21 10.57
CA SER A 204 10.12 -5.15 11.36
C SER A 204 11.01 -6.03 12.24
N PHE A 205 10.40 -6.75 13.18
CA PHE A 205 11.10 -7.73 14.01
C PHE A 205 11.63 -8.91 13.19
N ASP A 206 10.90 -9.31 12.14
CA ASP A 206 11.37 -10.25 11.12
C ASP A 206 12.04 -9.47 9.99
N ASN A 207 13.34 -9.67 9.78
CA ASN A 207 14.13 -8.93 8.79
C ASN A 207 13.77 -9.27 7.32
N ARG A 208 12.95 -10.31 7.09
CA ARG A 208 12.50 -10.71 5.76
C ARG A 208 11.28 -9.92 5.29
N VAL A 209 10.61 -9.20 6.19
CA VAL A 209 9.41 -8.41 5.91
C VAL A 209 9.53 -7.00 6.47
N VAL A 210 8.78 -6.07 5.89
CA VAL A 210 8.73 -4.68 6.33
C VAL A 210 7.50 -4.44 7.18
N SER A 211 7.63 -3.62 8.23
CA SER A 211 6.49 -3.19 9.02
C SER A 211 5.59 -2.26 8.20
N LYS A 212 4.31 -2.22 8.55
CA LYS A 212 3.28 -1.42 7.90
C LYS A 212 2.75 -0.40 8.92
N THR A 213 3.16 0.85 8.77
CA THR A 213 2.71 1.96 9.62
C THR A 213 1.54 2.66 8.94
N VAL A 214 0.37 2.64 9.57
CA VAL A 214 -0.87 3.18 9.02
C VAL A 214 -1.49 4.14 10.04
N PRO A 215 -1.73 5.42 9.67
CA PRO A 215 -2.46 6.35 10.51
C PRO A 215 -3.92 5.91 10.51
N LEU A 216 -4.59 5.89 11.67
CA LEU A 216 -6.00 5.54 11.76
C LEU A 216 -6.88 6.78 11.93
N ALA A 217 -6.35 7.78 12.64
CA ALA A 217 -6.87 9.14 12.79
C ALA A 217 -5.69 10.09 13.15
N PRO A 218 -5.90 11.42 13.26
CA PRO A 218 -4.81 12.36 13.57
C PRO A 218 -4.06 12.04 14.86
N ASP A 219 -4.74 11.54 15.88
CA ASP A 219 -4.18 11.23 17.20
C ASP A 219 -3.59 9.82 17.31
N ILE A 220 -3.87 8.92 16.37
CA ILE A 220 -3.55 7.50 16.52
C ILE A 220 -3.13 6.83 15.21
N ALA A 221 -2.05 6.05 15.28
CA ALA A 221 -1.54 5.22 14.20
C ALA A 221 -1.21 3.82 14.72
N VAL A 222 -1.19 2.84 13.84
CA VAL A 222 -0.74 1.48 14.13
C VAL A 222 0.47 1.15 13.28
N ARG A 223 1.49 0.54 13.88
CA ARG A 223 2.58 -0.13 13.14
C ARG A 223 2.44 -1.63 13.34
N ILE A 224 2.11 -2.31 12.26
CA ILE A 224 1.97 -3.76 12.23
C ILE A 224 3.32 -4.36 11.83
N HIS A 225 3.73 -5.43 12.54
CA HIS A 225 4.96 -6.18 12.29
C HIS A 225 4.62 -7.59 11.79
N PRO A 226 4.40 -7.76 10.47
CA PRO A 226 4.00 -9.03 9.89
C PRO A 226 5.04 -10.11 10.17
N LYS A 227 4.61 -11.36 10.10
CA LYS A 227 5.49 -12.53 10.05
C LYS A 227 5.27 -13.24 8.73
N ILE A 228 6.31 -13.92 8.23
CA ILE A 228 6.13 -14.83 7.10
C ILE A 228 5.24 -15.98 7.57
N ARG A 229 4.11 -16.15 6.89
CA ARG A 229 3.20 -17.27 7.12
C ARG A 229 3.69 -18.52 6.41
N GLU A 230 3.55 -19.67 7.07
CA GLU A 230 3.80 -20.96 6.45
C GLU A 230 2.71 -21.30 5.43
N ARG A 231 3.14 -21.77 4.26
CA ARG A 231 2.24 -22.12 3.16
C ARG A 231 1.37 -23.31 3.57
N GLY A 232 0.05 -23.21 3.36
CA GLY A 232 -0.89 -24.31 3.58
C GLY A 232 -1.56 -24.33 4.96
N MET A 233 -1.23 -23.40 5.87
CA MET A 233 -2.03 -23.21 7.07
C MET A 233 -3.46 -22.75 6.72
N GLU A 234 -4.44 -23.09 7.56
CA GLU A 234 -5.80 -22.52 7.48
C GLU A 234 -5.84 -21.07 7.97
N LEU A 235 -6.85 -20.31 7.57
CA LEU A 235 -7.05 -18.92 8.03
C LEU A 235 -7.60 -18.95 9.47
N ASP A 236 -7.05 -18.16 10.39
CA ASP A 236 -7.53 -18.09 11.77
C ASP A 236 -7.85 -16.65 12.20
N PHE A 237 -9.15 -16.34 12.16
CA PHE A 237 -9.69 -15.03 12.52
C PHE A 237 -10.06 -14.88 14.00
N SER A 238 -9.76 -15.85 14.87
CA SER A 238 -9.73 -15.58 16.32
C SER A 238 -8.43 -14.90 16.75
N PHE A 239 -7.49 -14.73 15.81
CA PHE A 239 -6.21 -14.03 15.96
C PHE A 239 -5.43 -14.42 17.24
N PRO A 240 -5.16 -15.72 17.49
CA PRO A 240 -4.55 -16.19 18.75
C PRO A 240 -3.15 -15.60 19.01
N HIS A 241 -2.47 -15.15 17.96
CA HIS A 241 -1.13 -14.58 18.03
C HIS A 241 -1.12 -13.05 18.07
N PHE A 242 -2.29 -12.39 18.02
CA PHE A 242 -2.40 -10.94 18.12
C PHE A 242 -1.77 -10.44 19.43
N ARG A 243 -0.91 -9.43 19.33
CA ARG A 243 -0.33 -8.73 20.49
C ARG A 243 -0.25 -7.25 20.19
N ALA A 244 -0.73 -6.40 21.10
CA ALA A 244 -0.66 -4.95 20.97
C ALA A 244 0.20 -4.33 22.08
N ARG A 245 1.06 -3.39 21.69
CA ARG A 245 1.81 -2.51 22.58
C ARG A 245 1.34 -1.08 22.38
N PHE A 246 0.85 -0.45 23.44
CA PHE A 246 0.38 0.94 23.40
C PHE A 246 1.48 1.89 23.84
N ARG A 247 1.71 2.96 23.07
CA ARG A 247 2.76 3.94 23.34
C ARG A 247 2.29 5.35 23.02
N LYS A 248 2.59 6.31 23.89
CA LYS A 248 2.55 7.73 23.55
C LYS A 248 3.88 8.10 22.89
N LEU A 249 3.83 8.71 21.71
CA LEU A 249 5.05 9.10 20.99
C LEU A 249 5.58 10.44 21.49
N ARG A 250 6.91 10.55 21.49
CA ARG A 250 7.59 11.85 21.63
C ARG A 250 7.49 12.65 20.33
N PRO A 251 7.69 13.98 20.36
CA PRO A 251 7.62 14.84 19.17
C PRO A 251 8.50 14.33 18.01
N GLU A 252 9.70 13.85 18.30
CA GLU A 252 10.64 13.34 17.29
C GLU A 252 10.14 12.05 16.65
N GLU A 253 9.51 11.17 17.44
CA GLU A 253 8.94 9.91 16.97
C GLU A 253 7.71 10.17 16.08
N THR A 254 6.83 11.11 16.45
CA THR A 254 5.71 11.54 15.61
C THR A 254 6.21 12.10 14.28
N ARG A 255 7.26 12.94 14.30
CA ARG A 255 7.89 13.48 13.09
C ARG A 255 8.48 12.39 12.21
N GLU A 256 9.04 11.33 12.78
CA GLU A 256 9.55 10.18 12.04
C GLU A 256 8.43 9.40 11.36
N VAL A 257 7.35 9.11 12.07
CA VAL A 257 6.17 8.45 11.49
C VAL A 257 5.61 9.29 10.33
N ASN A 258 5.43 10.59 10.53
CA ASN A 258 4.95 11.50 9.49
C ASN A 258 5.88 11.55 8.27
N ARG A 259 7.20 11.44 8.49
CA ARG A 259 8.16 11.33 7.40
C ARG A 259 7.90 10.08 6.57
N GLN A 260 7.71 8.93 7.22
CA GLN A 260 7.42 7.66 6.56
C GLN A 260 6.12 7.75 5.74
N LEU A 261 5.06 8.31 6.32
CA LEU A 261 3.76 8.46 5.67
C LEU A 261 3.82 9.38 4.45
N VAL A 262 4.43 10.56 4.58
CA VAL A 262 4.58 11.51 3.46
C VAL A 262 5.46 10.93 2.35
N ARG A 263 6.52 10.19 2.70
CA ARG A 263 7.38 9.54 1.71
C ARG A 263 6.72 8.34 1.05
N ALA A 264 5.78 7.66 1.71
CA ALA A 264 5.05 6.55 1.14
C ALA A 264 3.93 6.99 0.17
N ALA A 265 3.31 8.15 0.43
CA ALA A 265 2.24 8.72 -0.39
C ALA A 265 2.61 8.81 -1.89
N GLU A 266 1.65 8.56 -2.78
CA GLU A 266 1.89 8.55 -4.23
C GLU A 266 1.95 9.97 -4.77
N THR A 267 0.86 10.72 -4.61
CA THR A 267 0.68 12.05 -5.20
C THR A 267 0.15 13.08 -4.22
N MET A 268 -0.60 12.65 -3.19
CA MET A 268 -1.30 13.57 -2.29
C MET A 268 -1.10 13.18 -0.83
N VAL A 269 -0.91 14.19 0.00
CA VAL A 269 -0.90 14.04 1.47
C VAL A 269 -1.98 14.93 2.08
N PHE A 270 -2.57 14.45 3.17
CA PHE A 270 -3.65 15.12 3.87
C PHE A 270 -3.29 15.28 5.34
N TYR A 271 -3.76 16.38 5.92
CA TYR A 271 -3.57 16.71 7.33
C TYR A 271 -4.83 17.39 7.86
N ASN A 272 -5.03 17.34 9.18
CA ASN A 272 -6.25 17.82 9.84
C ASN A 272 -6.24 19.32 10.16
N ASP A 273 -5.10 20.01 10.02
CA ASP A 273 -4.98 21.43 10.32
C ASP A 273 -4.09 22.17 9.29
N ASP A 274 -4.30 23.46 9.10
CA ASP A 274 -3.51 24.26 8.16
C ASP A 274 -2.31 24.91 8.83
N ALA A 275 -1.41 24.07 9.33
CA ALA A 275 -0.22 24.53 10.05
C ALA A 275 0.86 25.09 9.11
N GLU A 276 1.55 26.15 9.52
CA GLU A 276 2.59 26.81 8.72
C GLU A 276 3.74 25.87 8.32
N TRP A 277 4.09 24.93 9.20
CA TRP A 277 5.17 23.97 8.96
C TRP A 277 4.81 22.87 7.95
N LEU A 278 3.52 22.71 7.61
CA LEU A 278 3.00 21.63 6.78
C LEU A 278 3.67 21.62 5.40
N LEU A 279 3.66 22.77 4.72
CA LEU A 279 4.20 22.89 3.36
C LEU A 279 5.73 22.68 3.31
N PRO A 280 6.56 23.30 4.18
CA PRO A 280 7.97 22.98 4.29
C PRO A 280 8.26 21.49 4.55
N PHE A 281 7.46 20.84 5.42
CA PHE A 281 7.63 19.44 5.74
C PHE A 281 7.36 18.53 4.53
N VAL A 282 6.28 18.79 3.79
CA VAL A 282 5.95 18.04 2.58
C VAL A 282 6.99 18.31 1.49
N ARG A 283 7.40 19.56 1.28
CA ARG A 283 8.46 19.93 0.32
C ARG A 283 9.76 19.13 0.57
N LYS A 284 10.18 18.99 1.82
CA LYS A 284 11.40 18.23 2.19
C LYS A 284 11.30 16.73 1.90
N ASN A 285 10.09 16.17 1.90
CA ASN A 285 9.86 14.73 1.81
C ASN A 285 9.19 14.27 0.52
N ARG A 286 8.81 15.20 -0.38
CA ARG A 286 8.02 14.92 -1.59
C ARG A 286 8.71 13.95 -2.56
N ASN A 287 10.03 13.99 -2.69
CA ASN A 287 10.79 13.24 -3.72
C ASN A 287 11.02 11.77 -3.35
N HIS A 288 10.02 11.13 -2.75
CA HIS A 288 10.01 9.70 -2.45
C HIS A 288 8.63 9.13 -2.75
N ARG A 289 8.59 7.82 -3.01
CA ARG A 289 7.37 6.99 -3.03
C ARG A 289 7.73 5.53 -2.73
N VAL A 290 6.71 4.70 -2.51
CA VAL A 290 6.92 3.25 -2.42
C VAL A 290 7.20 2.67 -3.81
N GLU A 291 8.22 1.83 -3.92
CA GLU A 291 8.57 1.09 -5.13
C GLU A 291 8.76 -0.40 -4.83
N SER A 292 8.59 -1.21 -5.88
CA SER A 292 9.02 -2.61 -5.87
C SER A 292 10.38 -2.73 -6.54
N LEU A 293 11.36 -3.18 -5.78
CA LEU A 293 12.68 -3.59 -6.26
C LEU A 293 12.65 -5.07 -6.57
N VAL A 294 13.07 -5.45 -7.77
CA VAL A 294 13.03 -6.84 -8.21
C VAL A 294 14.42 -7.29 -8.63
N ASP A 295 14.93 -8.28 -7.91
CA ASP A 295 16.20 -8.94 -8.20
C ASP A 295 15.91 -10.26 -8.94
N ARG A 296 16.68 -10.54 -9.99
CA ARG A 296 16.63 -11.81 -10.72
C ARG A 296 17.98 -12.52 -10.52
N ILE A 297 18.01 -13.47 -9.59
CA ILE A 297 19.23 -14.14 -9.12
C ILE A 297 19.39 -15.44 -9.92
N PRO A 298 20.52 -15.67 -10.61
CA PRO A 298 20.75 -16.94 -11.33
C PRO A 298 20.65 -18.16 -10.40
N ALA A 299 19.97 -19.21 -10.85
CA ALA A 299 19.84 -20.47 -10.11
C ALA A 299 20.82 -21.54 -10.64
N PRO A 300 21.37 -22.42 -9.77
CA PRO A 300 22.35 -23.44 -10.18
C PRO A 300 21.87 -24.43 -11.25
N GLY A 301 20.55 -24.65 -11.38
CA GLY A 301 19.95 -25.56 -12.35
C GLY A 301 19.51 -24.92 -13.66
N GLY A 302 19.93 -23.68 -13.93
CA GLY A 302 19.38 -22.86 -15.01
C GLY A 302 18.13 -22.06 -14.57
N GLY A 303 17.86 -20.96 -15.28
CA GLY A 303 16.81 -20.00 -14.91
C GLY A 303 17.23 -19.00 -13.83
N LYS A 304 16.27 -18.20 -13.36
CA LYS A 304 16.50 -17.12 -12.39
C LYS A 304 15.43 -17.16 -11.29
N MET A 305 15.85 -17.06 -10.04
CA MET A 305 14.99 -16.81 -8.90
C MET A 305 14.61 -15.32 -8.86
N VAL A 306 13.32 -15.03 -8.90
CA VAL A 306 12.80 -13.66 -8.82
C VAL A 306 12.49 -13.31 -7.37
N VAL A 307 13.16 -12.31 -6.83
CA VAL A 307 12.94 -11.78 -5.48
C VAL A 307 12.42 -10.37 -5.58
N ALA A 308 11.26 -10.08 -5.02
CA ALA A 308 10.68 -8.74 -4.99
C ALA A 308 10.65 -8.19 -3.56
N LYS A 309 11.05 -6.94 -3.39
CA LYS A 309 11.04 -6.21 -2.11
C LYS A 309 10.38 -4.87 -2.29
N GLN A 310 9.61 -4.43 -1.30
CA GLN A 310 9.01 -3.10 -1.28
C GLN A 310 9.87 -2.16 -0.43
N GLY A 311 10.11 -0.95 -0.93
CA GLY A 311 10.90 0.05 -0.23
C GLY A 311 10.45 1.46 -0.57
N VAL A 312 10.76 2.41 0.33
CA VAL A 312 10.62 3.84 0.03
C VAL A 312 11.86 4.28 -0.72
N MET A 313 11.69 4.67 -1.98
CA MET A 313 12.79 5.02 -2.89
C MET A 313 12.72 6.51 -3.28
N PRO A 314 13.86 7.14 -3.59
CA PRO A 314 13.88 8.45 -4.24
C PRO A 314 13.05 8.42 -5.53
N TYR A 315 12.31 9.50 -5.77
CA TYR A 315 11.47 9.67 -6.94
C TYR A 315 11.62 11.08 -7.50
N GLN A 316 11.97 11.16 -8.79
CA GLN A 316 12.10 12.42 -9.49
C GLN A 316 10.71 12.95 -9.87
N ARG A 317 10.25 13.95 -9.11
CA ARG A 317 9.04 14.70 -9.42
C ARG A 317 9.33 15.84 -10.40
N PRO A 318 8.29 16.41 -11.03
CA PRO A 318 8.44 17.65 -11.77
C PRO A 318 9.14 18.74 -10.94
N SER A 319 9.96 19.53 -11.62
CA SER A 319 10.57 20.74 -11.06
C SER A 319 9.47 21.66 -10.56
N LEU A 320 9.71 22.26 -9.39
CA LEU A 320 8.79 23.26 -8.87
C LEU A 320 8.92 24.54 -9.71
N PRO A 321 7.81 25.23 -9.98
CA PRO A 321 7.85 26.55 -10.61
C PRO A 321 8.53 27.59 -9.71
#